data_AF-A0A0U1DMD3-F1
#
_entry.id   AF-A0A0U1DMD3-F1
#
_cell.length_a   1.000
_cell.length_b   1.000
_cell.length_c   1.000
_cell.angle_alpha   90.00
_cell.angle_beta   90.00
_cell.angle_gamma   90.00
#
_symmetry.space_group_name_H-M   'P 1'
#
loop_
_entity.id
_entity.type
_entity.pdbx_description
1 polymer ?
#
loop_
_entity_poly.entity_id
_entity_poly.type
_entity_poly.pdbx_seq_one_letter_code
_entity_poly.pdbx_strand_id
1 'polypeptide(L)'
;MLDTPSDKPGLASNAVTARKPTPVLIALSGLPGVGKTTVARQVSAEIGAVHVRIDTIEAAMARSGIVDRAGGWDAVPEAGYRIAYAMASDFLSAGHDVVADSVNPLGITRQAGQRSPGRREPHSSRSR
;
A
#
# COMPACT_ATOMS: atom_id res chain seq x y z
N MET A 1 39.16 -52.61 0.65
CA MET A 1 37.90 -52.25 -0.04
C MET A 1 37.36 -51.04 0.71
N LEU A 2 37.72 -49.84 0.24
CA LEU A 2 37.33 -48.58 0.85
C LEU A 2 35.95 -48.23 0.31
N ASP A 3 34.95 -48.11 1.18
CA ASP A 3 33.73 -47.35 0.88
C ASP A 3 33.40 -46.48 2.09
N THR A 4 33.64 -45.19 1.90
CA THR A 4 33.38 -44.08 2.82
C THR A 4 31.87 -43.84 2.99
N PRO A 5 31.43 -43.35 4.16
CA PRO A 5 30.05 -42.90 4.34
C PRO A 5 29.82 -41.64 3.51
N SER A 6 28.89 -41.72 2.54
CA SER A 6 28.44 -40.56 1.76
C SER A 6 27.49 -39.72 2.60
N ASP A 7 28.06 -38.89 3.47
CA ASP A 7 27.37 -37.77 4.10
C ASP A 7 27.14 -36.69 3.02
N LYS A 8 25.91 -36.61 2.51
CA LYS A 8 25.51 -35.50 1.64
C LYS A 8 25.03 -34.36 2.54
N PRO A 9 25.77 -33.25 2.66
CA PRO A 9 25.21 -32.07 3.32
C PRO A 9 24.02 -31.59 2.51
N GLY A 10 22.83 -31.70 3.11
CA GLY A 10 21.63 -31.05 2.62
C GLY A 10 21.91 -29.57 2.48
N LEU A 11 21.84 -29.07 1.24
CA LEU A 11 21.91 -27.66 0.92
C LEU A 11 20.68 -27.00 1.57
N ALA A 12 20.83 -26.58 2.82
CA ALA A 12 19.90 -25.68 3.46
C ALA A 12 19.88 -24.42 2.57
N SER A 13 18.79 -24.28 1.81
CA SER A 13 18.48 -23.09 1.05
C SER A 13 18.31 -21.97 2.06
N ASN A 14 19.41 -21.31 2.40
CA ASN A 14 19.39 -20.00 3.03
C ASN A 14 18.95 -19.01 1.96
N ALA A 15 17.66 -19.10 1.58
CA ALA A 15 16.95 -17.94 1.09
C ALA A 15 16.95 -16.96 2.25
N VAL A 16 17.99 -16.12 2.30
CA VAL A 16 17.92 -14.85 2.99
C VAL A 16 16.65 -14.21 2.45
N THR A 17 15.59 -14.23 3.25
CA THR A 17 14.31 -13.64 2.89
C THR A 17 14.59 -12.18 2.61
N ALA A 18 14.80 -11.83 1.34
CA ALA A 18 15.06 -10.47 0.94
C ALA A 18 13.87 -9.68 1.47
N ARG A 19 14.13 -8.84 2.48
CA ARG A 19 13.10 -8.04 3.13
C ARG A 19 12.41 -7.28 2.00
N LYS A 20 11.12 -7.55 1.76
CA LYS A 20 10.36 -6.84 0.75
C LYS A 20 10.56 -5.33 1.04
N PRO A 21 10.97 -4.53 0.05
CA PRO A 21 11.18 -3.10 0.28
C PRO A 21 9.90 -2.49 0.85
N THR A 22 10.06 -1.45 1.68
CA THR A 22 8.94 -0.78 2.33
C THR A 22 7.92 -0.37 1.25
N PRO A 23 6.65 -0.76 1.39
CA PRO A 23 5.61 -0.42 0.42
C PRO A 23 5.50 1.09 0.22
N VAL A 24 5.28 1.50 -1.02
CA VAL A 24 5.25 2.90 -1.45
C VAL A 24 3.82 3.32 -1.77
N LEU A 25 3.45 4.51 -1.32
CA LEU A 25 2.24 5.21 -1.73
C LEU A 25 2.58 6.30 -2.74
N ILE A 26 2.01 6.22 -3.94
CA ILE A 26 2.08 7.25 -4.99
C ILE A 26 0.71 7.92 -5.06
N ALA A 27 0.61 9.18 -4.67
CA ALA A 27 -0.63 9.95 -4.79
C ALA A 27 -0.57 10.87 -6.01
N LEU A 28 -1.53 10.72 -6.93
CA LEU A 28 -1.68 11.60 -8.09
C LEU A 28 -2.77 12.63 -7.82
N SER A 29 -2.41 13.91 -8.00
CA SER A 29 -3.27 15.06 -7.80
C SER A 29 -3.10 16.07 -8.94
N GLY A 30 -4.17 16.80 -9.27
CA GLY A 30 -4.16 17.81 -10.33
C GLY A 30 -5.54 18.03 -10.91
N LEU A 31 -5.69 19.03 -11.78
CA LEU A 31 -6.99 19.44 -12.34
C LEU A 31 -7.76 18.27 -13.01
N PRO A 32 -9.10 18.31 -13.03
CA PRO A 32 -9.89 17.36 -13.81
C PRO A 32 -9.46 17.36 -15.28
N GLY A 33 -9.44 16.19 -15.92
CA GLY A 33 -9.16 16.07 -17.37
C GLY A 33 -7.68 16.05 -17.79
N VAL A 34 -6.70 16.28 -16.89
CA VAL A 34 -5.26 16.31 -17.25
C VAL A 34 -4.59 14.93 -17.43
N GLY A 35 -5.39 13.85 -17.51
CA GLY A 35 -4.87 12.51 -17.77
C GLY A 35 -4.28 11.75 -16.57
N LYS A 36 -4.48 12.22 -15.33
CA LYS A 36 -4.00 11.55 -14.10
C LYS A 36 -4.37 10.08 -14.04
N THR A 37 -5.62 9.74 -14.33
CA THR A 37 -6.11 8.36 -14.34
C THR A 37 -5.40 7.49 -15.38
N THR A 38 -5.00 8.05 -16.52
CA THR A 38 -4.22 7.34 -17.53
C THR A 38 -2.85 6.99 -16.99
N VAL A 39 -2.15 7.97 -16.43
CA VAL A 39 -0.85 7.76 -15.79
C VAL A 39 -0.95 6.79 -14.61
N ALA A 40 -1.97 6.94 -13.77
CA ALA A 40 -2.22 6.08 -12.61
C ALA A 40 -2.31 4.60 -13.01
N ARG A 41 -3.11 4.32 -14.04
CA ARG A 41 -3.29 2.95 -14.55
C ARG A 41 -2.00 2.38 -15.11
N GLN A 42 -1.29 3.16 -15.91
CA GLN A 42 -0.04 2.72 -16.52
C GLN A 42 1.03 2.45 -15.47
N VAL A 43 1.28 3.41 -14.57
CA VAL A 43 2.25 3.26 -13.47
C VAL A 43 1.90 2.06 -12.60
N SER A 44 0.62 1.90 -12.22
CA SER A 44 0.19 0.76 -11.42
C SER A 44 0.49 -0.58 -12.09
N ALA A 45 0.22 -0.68 -13.39
CA ALA A 45 0.50 -1.89 -14.16
C ALA A 45 2.00 -2.17 -14.30
N GLU A 46 2.80 -1.12 -14.53
CA GLU A 46 4.26 -1.23 -14.70
C GLU A 46 4.95 -1.68 -13.41
N ILE A 47 4.53 -1.19 -12.24
CA ILE A 47 5.17 -1.50 -10.95
C ILE A 47 4.46 -2.62 -10.17
N GLY A 48 3.34 -3.13 -10.67
CA GLY A 48 2.52 -4.12 -9.97
C GLY A 48 1.84 -3.56 -8.70
N ALA A 49 1.53 -2.27 -8.67
CA ALA A 49 0.84 -1.60 -7.57
C ALA A 49 -0.68 -1.73 -7.67
N VAL A 50 -1.34 -1.60 -6.50
CA VAL A 50 -2.79 -1.51 -6.42
C VAL A 50 -3.23 -0.09 -6.77
N HIS A 51 -4.12 0.04 -7.75
CA HIS A 51 -4.71 1.32 -8.13
C HIS A 51 -5.98 1.61 -7.32
N VAL A 52 -5.93 2.57 -6.40
CA VAL A 52 -7.07 3.04 -5.61
C VAL A 52 -7.60 4.34 -6.23
N ARG A 53 -8.81 4.31 -6.79
CA ARG A 53 -9.41 5.47 -7.48
C ARG A 53 -10.67 5.95 -6.78
N ILE A 54 -10.66 7.19 -6.31
CA ILE A 54 -11.79 7.79 -5.56
C ILE A 54 -13.06 7.83 -6.42
N ASP A 55 -12.99 8.28 -7.68
CA ASP A 55 -14.16 8.33 -8.56
C ASP A 55 -14.87 6.97 -8.70
N THR A 56 -14.09 5.87 -8.66
CA THR A 56 -14.66 4.52 -8.79
C THR A 56 -15.42 4.12 -7.53
N ILE A 57 -14.87 4.48 -6.36
CA ILE A 57 -15.51 4.31 -5.06
C ILE A 57 -16.77 5.15 -4.99
N GLU A 58 -16.70 6.44 -5.32
CA GLU A 58 -17.84 7.35 -5.27
C GLU A 58 -18.96 6.94 -6.22
N ALA A 59 -18.61 6.50 -7.44
CA ALA A 59 -19.58 5.98 -8.37
C ALA A 59 -20.23 4.67 -7.87
N ALA A 60 -19.48 3.80 -7.19
CA ALA A 60 -20.04 2.59 -6.57
C ALA A 60 -20.98 2.93 -5.40
N MET A 61 -20.61 3.92 -4.57
CA MET A 61 -21.45 4.44 -3.51
C MET A 61 -22.77 4.99 -4.07
N ALA A 62 -22.71 5.87 -5.07
CA ALA A 62 -23.90 6.42 -5.72
C ALA A 62 -24.80 5.31 -6.28
N ARG A 63 -24.23 4.36 -7.04
CA ARG A 63 -24.99 3.22 -7.59
C ARG A 63 -25.60 2.30 -6.54
N SER A 64 -24.99 2.20 -5.36
CA SER A 64 -25.55 1.42 -4.25
C SER A 64 -26.76 2.08 -3.59
N GLY A 65 -27.06 3.35 -3.91
CA GLY A 65 -28.10 4.16 -3.29
C GLY A 65 -27.77 4.65 -1.88
N ILE A 66 -26.56 4.40 -1.36
CA ILE A 66 -26.18 4.86 0.00
C ILE A 66 -26.11 6.38 0.10
N VAL A 67 -25.68 7.06 -0.97
CA VAL A 67 -25.60 8.52 -1.03
C VAL A 67 -27.00 9.12 -1.00
N ASP A 68 -27.91 8.60 -1.81
CA ASP A 68 -29.30 9.07 -1.87
C ASP A 68 -30.02 8.89 -0.53
N ARG A 69 -29.87 7.72 0.10
CA ARG A 69 -30.43 7.44 1.44
C ARG A 69 -29.85 8.33 2.53
N ALA A 70 -28.61 8.78 2.37
CA ALA A 70 -27.97 9.70 3.31
C ALA A 70 -28.43 11.16 3.15
N GLY A 71 -29.15 11.49 2.07
CA GLY A 71 -29.56 12.86 1.77
C GLY A 71 -28.65 13.59 0.78
N GLY A 72 -27.87 12.86 -0.04
CA GLY A 72 -26.98 13.41 -1.04
C GLY A 72 -25.52 13.52 -0.58
N TRP A 73 -24.63 13.96 -1.47
CA TRP A 73 -23.20 14.06 -1.20
C TRP A 73 -22.85 15.05 -0.08
N ASP A 74 -23.65 16.09 0.12
CA ASP A 74 -23.46 17.08 1.20
C ASP A 74 -23.61 16.45 2.60
N ALA A 75 -24.36 15.36 2.72
CA ALA A 75 -24.50 14.61 3.97
C ALA A 75 -23.31 13.67 4.24
N VAL A 76 -22.53 13.33 3.20
CA VAL A 76 -21.40 12.39 3.26
C VAL A 76 -20.16 12.88 2.50
N PRO A 77 -19.71 14.13 2.70
CA PRO A 77 -18.73 14.78 1.81
C PRO A 77 -17.37 14.08 1.74
N GLU A 78 -16.99 13.36 2.81
CA GLU A 78 -15.69 12.72 2.95
C GLU A 78 -15.73 11.19 2.76
N ALA A 79 -16.88 10.61 2.43
CA ALA A 79 -17.05 9.17 2.49
C ALA A 79 -16.17 8.43 1.46
N GLY A 80 -16.07 8.94 0.23
CA GLY A 80 -15.19 8.40 -0.80
C GLY A 80 -13.71 8.42 -0.38
N TYR A 81 -13.26 9.53 0.20
CA TYR A 81 -11.91 9.71 0.72
C TYR A 81 -11.57 8.76 1.86
N ARG A 82 -12.48 8.59 2.83
CA ARG A 82 -12.29 7.68 3.97
C ARG A 82 -12.17 6.22 3.52
N ILE A 83 -12.99 5.80 2.57
CA ILE A 83 -12.92 4.44 2.01
C ILE A 83 -11.60 4.25 1.26
N ALA A 84 -11.20 5.21 0.42
CA ALA A 84 -9.93 5.13 -0.32
C ALA A 84 -8.72 5.03 0.62
N TYR A 85 -8.72 5.81 1.72
CA TYR A 85 -7.66 5.76 2.73
C TYR A 85 -7.60 4.40 3.43
N ALA A 86 -8.74 3.87 3.86
CA ALA A 86 -8.79 2.57 4.52
C ALA A 86 -8.25 1.46 3.59
N MET A 87 -8.68 1.46 2.33
CA MET A 87 -8.17 0.50 1.33
C MET A 87 -6.66 0.65 1.10
N ALA A 88 -6.16 1.88 0.92
CA ALA A 88 -4.73 2.11 0.73
C ALA A 88 -3.93 1.65 1.95
N SER A 89 -4.41 1.93 3.16
CA SER A 89 -3.79 1.49 4.42
C SER A 89 -3.70 -0.04 4.50
N ASP A 90 -4.77 -0.75 4.17
CA ASP A 90 -4.79 -2.21 4.19
C ASP A 90 -3.82 -2.82 3.18
N PHE A 91 -3.79 -2.30 1.95
CA PHE A 91 -2.85 -2.78 0.93
C PHE A 91 -1.39 -2.50 1.27
N LEU A 92 -1.08 -1.31 1.78
CA LEU A 92 0.27 -0.97 2.25
C LEU A 92 0.68 -1.88 3.42
N SER A 93 -0.22 -2.13 4.37
CA SER A 93 0.04 -3.01 5.52
C SER A 93 0.25 -4.47 5.09
N ALA A 94 -0.44 -4.91 4.02
CA ALA A 94 -0.24 -6.21 3.40
C ALA A 94 1.02 -6.28 2.50
N GLY A 95 1.76 -5.18 2.36
CA GLY A 95 3.02 -5.16 1.62
C GLY A 95 2.88 -4.78 0.14
N HIS A 96 1.75 -4.26 -0.31
CA HIS A 96 1.55 -3.83 -1.69
C HIS A 96 1.82 -2.34 -1.86
N ASP A 97 2.49 -1.98 -2.96
CA ASP A 97 2.55 -0.59 -3.40
C ASP A 97 1.14 -0.13 -3.82
N VAL A 98 0.85 1.16 -3.60
CA VAL A 98 -0.45 1.74 -3.91
C VAL A 98 -0.27 2.99 -4.75
N VAL A 99 -1.02 3.09 -5.84
CA VAL A 99 -1.22 4.33 -6.60
C VAL A 99 -2.61 4.84 -6.32
N ALA A 100 -2.71 6.01 -5.69
CA ALA A 100 -3.97 6.65 -5.36
C ALA A 100 -4.28 7.79 -6.34
N ASP A 101 -5.41 7.70 -7.04
CA ASP A 101 -5.86 8.67 -8.05
C ASP A 101 -7.06 9.47 -7.55
N SER A 102 -6.89 10.79 -7.42
CA SER A 102 -7.90 11.72 -6.90
C SER A 102 -7.87 13.07 -7.63
N VAL A 103 -9.05 13.68 -7.81
CA VAL A 103 -9.20 15.02 -8.41
C VAL A 103 -8.87 16.16 -7.44
N ASN A 104 -8.90 15.89 -6.14
CA ASN A 104 -8.49 16.82 -5.08
C ASN A 104 -7.45 16.12 -4.20
N PRO A 105 -6.26 16.71 -3.96
CA PRO A 105 -5.15 16.06 -3.26
C PRO A 105 -5.64 15.41 -1.96
N LEU A 106 -5.39 14.11 -1.83
CA LEU A 106 -5.49 13.37 -0.57
C LEU A 106 -4.71 14.15 0.50
N GLY A 107 -5.41 14.92 1.34
CA GLY A 107 -4.83 15.76 2.39
C GLY A 107 -4.17 14.98 3.55
N ILE A 108 -3.60 13.81 3.29
CA ILE A 108 -3.09 12.86 4.30
C ILE A 108 -1.68 12.36 3.96
N THR A 109 -0.89 13.10 3.18
CA THR A 109 0.54 12.78 2.96
C THR A 109 1.48 13.33 4.04
N ARG A 110 1.01 13.57 5.28
CA ARG A 110 1.88 14.03 6.39
C ARG A 110 1.92 13.19 7.67
N GLN A 111 1.17 12.10 7.81
CA GLN A 111 1.24 11.27 9.03
C GLN A 111 1.72 9.82 8.85
N ALA A 112 1.82 9.30 7.62
CA ALA A 112 2.26 7.92 7.39
C ALA A 112 3.79 7.72 7.39
N GLY A 113 4.59 8.79 7.50
CA GLY A 113 6.06 8.72 7.40
C GLY A 113 6.83 8.47 8.70
N GLN A 114 6.18 8.37 9.87
CA GLN A 114 6.90 8.38 11.17
C GLN A 114 6.60 7.20 12.11
N ARG A 115 6.30 6.01 11.57
CA ARG A 115 6.38 4.78 12.37
C ARG A 115 7.27 3.74 11.70
N SER A 116 8.58 4.00 11.71
CA SER A 116 9.59 2.94 11.68
C SER A 116 9.71 2.35 13.09
N PRO A 117 9.30 1.09 13.34
CA PRO A 117 9.53 0.47 14.64
C PRO A 117 11.02 0.11 14.76
N GLY A 118 11.68 0.79 15.70
CA GLY A 118 12.76 0.27 16.54
C GLY A 118 13.92 -0.47 15.86
N ARG A 119 15.04 0.24 15.72
CA ARG A 119 16.37 -0.37 15.89
C ARG A 119 16.39 -0.99 17.30
N ARG A 120 16.33 -2.32 17.41
CA ARG A 120 16.81 -3.00 18.62
C ARG A 120 18.31 -3.13 18.48
N GLU A 121 19.04 -2.35 19.27
CA GLU A 121 20.48 -2.51 19.44
C GLU A 121 20.77 -3.90 20.02
N PRO A 122 21.82 -4.61 19.56
CA PRO A 122 22.22 -5.89 20.13
C PRO A 122 22.76 -5.71 21.55
N HIS A 123 22.44 -6.67 22.40
CA HIS A 123 22.99 -6.79 23.76
C HIS A 123 24.53 -6.73 23.73
N SER A 124 25.11 -5.89 24.57
CA SER A 124 26.47 -6.12 25.07
C SER A 124 26.40 -6.45 26.56
N SER A 125 26.65 -7.71 26.86
CA SER A 125 27.06 -8.17 28.18
C SER A 125 28.40 -7.53 28.56
N ARG A 126 28.51 -6.95 29.76
CA ARG A 126 29.79 -6.82 30.47
C ARG A 126 29.54 -6.67 31.98
N SER A 127 29.74 -7.79 32.69
CA SER A 127 30.58 -7.91 33.89
C SER A 127 30.73 -6.68 34.79
N ARG A 128 30.15 -6.73 36.00
CA ARG A 128 30.86 -6.80 37.30
C ARG A 128 29.88 -7.04 38.43
#